data_AF-A0A817C4R1-F1
#
_entry.id   AF-A0A817C4R1-F1
#
_cell.length_a   1.000
_cell.length_b   1.000
_cell.length_c   1.000
_cell.angle_alpha   90.00
_cell.angle_beta   90.00
_cell.angle_gamma   90.00
#
_symmetry.space_group_name_H-M   'P 1'
#
loop_
_entity.id
_entity.type
_entity.pdbx_description
1 polymer ?
#
loop_
_entity_poly.entity_id
_entity_poly.type
_entity_poly.pdbx_seq_one_letter_code
_entity_poly.pdbx_strand_id
1 'polypeptide(L)'
;MASQYHFILNEKIQLMNHNNGLPPIRSESICTLRHLTGKCPLANQAREDIRVNHAIPYVIKYLHTKENNWSLLKACIGLIRNLALSSNNLTILCEHRSVYKIGKLFFQMRTISERTELFITTLFVFSRQQNEKLQMIIYDQINNSGCIETLARFALSSNLGRIQQMSKAILDDLRHSNKIEHEEIINEAEKSIKIAQFLQS
;
A
#
# COMPACT_ATOMS: atom_id res chain seq x y z
N MET A 1 0.94 -6.10 -30.91
CA MET A 1 1.30 -5.85 -29.50
C MET A 1 0.08 -5.58 -28.61
N ALA A 2 -0.83 -4.66 -28.96
CA ALA A 2 -2.03 -4.38 -28.16
C ALA A 2 -2.98 -5.59 -27.98
N SER A 3 -3.16 -6.42 -29.01
CA SER A 3 -3.99 -7.63 -28.96
C SER A 3 -3.47 -8.68 -27.98
N GLN A 4 -2.16 -8.97 -28.01
CA GLN A 4 -1.51 -9.91 -27.11
C GLN A 4 -1.52 -9.41 -25.65
N TYR A 5 -1.35 -8.11 -25.46
CA TYR A 5 -1.46 -7.47 -24.15
C TYR A 5 -2.86 -7.65 -23.54
N HIS A 6 -3.91 -7.33 -24.32
CA HIS A 6 -5.29 -7.42 -23.84
C HIS A 6 -5.69 -8.87 -23.54
N PHE A 7 -5.22 -9.81 -24.37
CA PHE A 7 -5.37 -11.25 -24.12
C PHE A 7 -4.78 -11.66 -22.77
N ILE A 8 -3.50 -11.34 -22.51
CA ILE A 8 -2.83 -11.70 -21.25
C ILE A 8 -3.53 -11.06 -20.05
N LEU A 9 -3.90 -9.78 -20.15
CA LEU A 9 -4.57 -9.08 -19.05
C LEU A 9 -5.90 -9.73 -18.69
N ASN A 10 -6.76 -9.98 -19.68
CA ASN A 10 -8.07 -10.60 -19.47
C ASN A 10 -7.94 -12.03 -18.95
N GLU A 11 -7.01 -12.81 -19.49
CA GLU A 11 -6.72 -14.17 -19.01
C GLU A 11 -6.35 -14.16 -17.51
N LYS A 12 -5.46 -13.25 -17.09
CA LYS A 12 -5.05 -13.17 -15.68
C LYS A 12 -6.16 -12.65 -14.77
N ILE A 13 -7.04 -11.76 -15.25
CA ILE A 13 -8.23 -11.34 -14.50
C ILE A 13 -9.19 -12.53 -14.32
N GLN A 14 -9.45 -13.31 -15.37
CA GLN A 14 -10.32 -14.48 -15.29
C GLN A 14 -9.78 -15.55 -14.33
N LEU A 15 -8.48 -15.84 -14.38
CA LEU A 15 -7.82 -16.78 -13.47
C LEU A 15 -7.86 -16.30 -12.01
N MET A 16 -7.75 -15.00 -11.79
CA MET A 16 -7.87 -14.41 -10.45
C MET A 16 -9.29 -14.46 -9.91
N ASN A 17 -10.31 -14.30 -10.77
CA ASN A 17 -11.73 -14.25 -10.38
C ASN A 17 -12.34 -15.64 -10.19
N HIS A 18 -11.82 -16.68 -10.85
CA HIS A 18 -12.26 -18.04 -10.61
C HIS A 18 -11.90 -18.47 -9.18
N ASN A 19 -12.93 -18.73 -8.36
CA ASN A 19 -12.81 -19.21 -6.98
C ASN A 19 -12.07 -20.57 -6.86
N ASN A 20 -11.72 -21.21 -7.97
CA ASN A 20 -11.04 -22.51 -8.04
C ASN A 20 -9.52 -22.41 -8.29
N GLY A 21 -8.94 -21.22 -8.45
CA GLY A 21 -7.49 -21.08 -8.62
C GLY A 21 -6.74 -21.48 -7.34
N LEU A 22 -5.76 -22.38 -7.42
CA LEU A 22 -4.89 -22.68 -6.28
C LEU A 22 -4.11 -21.41 -5.87
N PRO A 23 -3.71 -21.25 -4.60
CA PRO A 23 -2.94 -20.08 -4.14
C PRO A 23 -1.73 -19.69 -5.02
N PRO A 24 -0.96 -20.63 -5.61
CA PRO A 24 0.12 -20.31 -6.57
C PRO A 24 -0.39 -19.58 -7.82
N ILE A 25 -1.47 -20.06 -8.43
CA ILE A 25 -2.08 -19.49 -9.65
C ILE A 25 -2.56 -18.05 -9.39
N ARG A 26 -3.12 -17.80 -8.21
CA ARG A 26 -3.55 -16.45 -7.79
C ARG A 26 -2.35 -15.51 -7.66
N SER A 27 -1.29 -15.94 -6.98
CA SER A 27 -0.08 -15.15 -6.79
C SER A 27 0.59 -14.82 -8.13
N GLU A 28 0.66 -15.78 -9.05
CA GLU A 28 1.20 -15.58 -10.40
C GLU A 28 0.39 -14.57 -11.19
N SER A 29 -0.94 -14.74 -11.23
CA SER A 29 -1.84 -13.84 -11.96
C SER A 29 -1.72 -12.40 -11.45
N ILE A 30 -1.71 -12.20 -10.13
CA ILE A 30 -1.56 -10.88 -9.51
C ILE A 30 -0.16 -10.32 -9.76
N CYS A 31 0.88 -11.15 -9.74
CA CYS A 31 2.24 -10.74 -10.06
C CYS A 31 2.34 -10.24 -11.51
N THR A 32 1.77 -10.97 -12.47
CA THR A 32 1.71 -10.54 -13.87
C THR A 32 0.97 -9.21 -14.01
N LEU A 33 -0.21 -9.05 -13.40
CA LEU A 33 -0.95 -7.78 -13.42
C LEU A 33 -0.15 -6.63 -12.80
N ARG A 34 0.61 -6.88 -11.72
CA ARG A 34 1.52 -5.89 -11.14
C ARG A 34 2.59 -5.45 -12.14
N HIS A 35 3.15 -6.38 -12.92
CA HIS A 35 4.13 -6.03 -13.95
C HIS A 35 3.50 -5.21 -15.09
N LEU A 36 2.31 -5.60 -15.55
CA LEU A 36 1.58 -4.87 -16.61
C LEU A 36 1.17 -3.45 -16.21
N THR A 37 0.83 -3.23 -14.94
CA THR A 37 0.43 -1.90 -14.40
C THR A 37 1.61 -1.02 -13.95
N GLY A 38 2.85 -1.53 -14.07
CA GLY A 38 4.06 -0.85 -13.61
C GLY A 38 4.75 -0.05 -14.72
N LYS A 39 5.97 -0.48 -15.09
CA LYS A 39 6.85 0.17 -16.06
C LYS A 39 6.58 -0.26 -17.52
N CYS A 40 5.33 -0.63 -17.83
CA CYS A 40 4.93 -1.02 -19.19
C CYS A 40 4.44 0.23 -19.97
N PRO A 41 4.70 0.36 -21.28
CA PRO A 41 4.13 1.43 -22.10
C PRO A 41 2.60 1.53 -22.03
N LEU A 42 1.93 0.40 -21.80
CA LEU A 42 0.47 0.31 -21.68
C LEU A 42 -0.02 0.36 -20.22
N ALA A 43 0.83 0.73 -19.26
CA ALA A 43 0.48 0.65 -17.85
C ALA A 43 -0.72 1.50 -17.45
N ASN A 44 -0.89 2.69 -18.04
CA ASN A 44 -2.08 3.52 -17.80
C ASN A 44 -3.34 2.79 -18.26
N GLN A 45 -3.32 2.22 -19.46
CA GLN A 45 -4.42 1.42 -19.98
C GLN A 45 -4.67 0.19 -19.11
N ALA A 46 -3.64 -0.49 -18.62
CA ALA A 46 -3.77 -1.65 -17.72
C ALA A 46 -4.51 -1.34 -16.43
N ARG A 47 -4.24 -0.18 -15.84
CA ARG A 47 -4.91 0.28 -14.63
C ARG A 47 -6.39 0.54 -14.88
N GLU A 48 -6.74 1.10 -16.03
CA GLU A 48 -8.13 1.33 -16.42
C GLU A 48 -8.83 0.01 -16.78
N ASP A 49 -8.19 -0.88 -17.54
CA ASP A 49 -8.75 -2.18 -17.94
C ASP A 49 -9.07 -3.04 -16.70
N ILE A 50 -8.18 -3.07 -15.70
CA ILE A 50 -8.44 -3.78 -14.43
C ILE A 50 -9.66 -3.20 -13.71
N ARG A 51 -9.85 -1.88 -13.75
CA ARG A 51 -11.02 -1.21 -13.17
C ARG A 51 -12.30 -1.56 -13.93
N VAL A 52 -12.29 -1.43 -15.25
CA VAL A 52 -13.43 -1.71 -16.13
C VAL A 52 -13.87 -3.17 -16.03
N ASN A 53 -12.94 -4.09 -15.85
CA ASN A 53 -13.23 -5.51 -15.62
C ASN A 53 -13.60 -5.84 -14.16
N HIS A 54 -13.85 -4.84 -13.30
CA HIS A 54 -14.24 -5.00 -11.89
C HIS A 54 -13.28 -5.89 -11.08
N ALA A 55 -11.98 -5.89 -11.41
CA ALA A 55 -11.01 -6.78 -10.78
C ALA A 55 -10.44 -6.22 -9.45
N ILE A 56 -10.52 -4.91 -9.23
CA ILE A 56 -9.99 -4.25 -8.02
C ILE A 56 -10.52 -4.86 -6.71
N PRO A 57 -11.84 -5.07 -6.52
CA PRO A 57 -12.36 -5.66 -5.29
C PRO A 57 -11.81 -7.07 -5.00
N TYR A 58 -11.53 -7.86 -6.05
CA TYR A 58 -10.93 -9.18 -5.90
C TYR A 58 -9.49 -9.10 -5.41
N VAL A 59 -8.68 -8.18 -5.97
CA VAL A 59 -7.31 -7.92 -5.48
C VAL A 59 -7.32 -7.54 -4.00
N ILE A 60 -8.25 -6.67 -3.60
CA ILE A 60 -8.37 -6.25 -2.20
C ILE A 60 -8.83 -7.41 -1.32
N LYS A 61 -9.79 -8.23 -1.76
CA LYS A 61 -10.24 -9.44 -1.04
C LYS A 61 -9.06 -10.33 -0.65
N TYR A 62 -8.06 -10.48 -1.52
CA TYR A 62 -6.85 -11.25 -1.21
C TYR A 62 -5.96 -10.62 -0.13
N LEU A 63 -5.99 -9.30 0.08
CA LEU A 63 -5.35 -8.69 1.26
C LEU A 63 -6.03 -9.11 2.57
N HIS A 64 -7.32 -9.47 2.54
CA HIS A 64 -8.10 -9.85 3.71
C HIS A 64 -8.04 -11.35 4.04
N THR A 65 -7.54 -12.18 3.12
CA THR A 65 -7.42 -13.63 3.34
C THR A 65 -6.47 -13.93 4.50
N LYS A 66 -6.86 -14.88 5.37
CA LYS A 66 -6.06 -15.32 6.54
C LYS A 66 -4.85 -16.18 6.17
N GLU A 67 -4.67 -16.53 4.90
CA GLU A 67 -3.51 -17.29 4.43
C GLU A 67 -2.26 -16.42 4.62
N ASN A 68 -1.36 -16.85 5.51
CA ASN A 68 -0.08 -16.20 5.80
C ASN A 68 0.93 -16.34 4.64
N ASN A 69 0.48 -16.16 3.39
CA ASN A 69 1.33 -16.20 2.21
C ASN A 69 1.85 -14.79 1.88
N TRP A 70 3.06 -14.49 2.37
CA TRP A 70 3.72 -13.21 2.09
C TRP A 70 3.93 -12.95 0.59
N SER A 71 4.16 -13.98 -0.22
CA SER A 71 4.36 -13.81 -1.67
C SER A 71 3.10 -13.25 -2.34
N LEU A 72 1.93 -13.79 -1.99
CA LEU A 72 0.65 -13.27 -2.46
C LEU A 72 0.42 -11.84 -1.95
N LEU A 73 0.65 -11.60 -0.66
CA LEU A 73 0.44 -10.28 -0.06
C LEU A 73 1.33 -9.21 -0.72
N LYS A 74 2.62 -9.54 -0.96
CA LYS A 74 3.58 -8.68 -1.66
C LYS A 74 3.12 -8.36 -3.09
N ALA A 75 2.55 -9.34 -3.79
CA ALA A 75 1.99 -9.14 -5.13
C ALA A 75 0.79 -8.21 -5.10
N CYS A 76 -0.17 -8.43 -4.19
CA CYS A 76 -1.37 -7.61 -4.03
C CYS A 76 -1.03 -6.15 -3.67
N ILE A 77 -0.19 -5.92 -2.65
CA ILE A 77 0.19 -4.56 -2.23
C ILE A 77 0.90 -3.83 -3.38
N GLY A 78 1.81 -4.51 -4.09
CA GLY A 78 2.49 -3.92 -5.24
C GLY A 78 1.55 -3.58 -6.40
N LEU A 79 0.56 -4.44 -6.68
CA LEU A 79 -0.48 -4.15 -7.68
C LEU A 79 -1.35 -2.97 -7.25
N ILE A 80 -1.81 -2.94 -6.00
CA ILE A 80 -2.62 -1.83 -5.45
C ILE A 80 -1.87 -0.50 -5.53
N ARG A 81 -0.58 -0.48 -5.18
CA ARG A 81 0.27 0.71 -5.34
C ARG A 81 0.29 1.22 -6.77
N ASN A 82 0.38 0.31 -7.75
CA ASN A 82 0.35 0.70 -9.16
C ASN A 82 -1.03 1.20 -9.59
N LEU A 83 -2.11 0.54 -9.14
CA LEU A 83 -3.48 0.96 -9.42
C LEU A 83 -3.78 2.36 -8.87
N ALA A 84 -3.23 2.69 -7.70
CA ALA A 84 -3.34 4.01 -7.07
C ALA A 84 -2.67 5.16 -7.86
N LEU A 85 -1.89 4.85 -8.90
CA LEU A 85 -1.36 5.87 -9.81
C LEU A 85 -2.43 6.42 -10.77
N SER A 86 -3.60 5.78 -10.86
CA SER A 86 -4.78 6.32 -11.56
C SER A 86 -5.77 6.91 -10.56
N SER A 87 -6.14 8.17 -10.74
CA SER A 87 -7.15 8.85 -9.92
C SER A 87 -8.51 8.17 -9.96
N ASN A 88 -8.90 7.58 -11.11
CA ASN A 88 -10.15 6.85 -11.26
C ASN A 88 -10.23 5.60 -10.39
N ASN A 89 -9.08 5.01 -10.08
CA ASN A 89 -9.01 3.81 -9.24
C ASN A 89 -9.05 4.15 -7.75
N LEU A 90 -8.61 5.35 -7.36
CA LEU A 90 -8.50 5.75 -5.95
C LEU A 90 -9.83 5.70 -5.22
N THR A 91 -10.92 6.12 -5.86
CA THR A 91 -12.26 6.07 -5.27
C THR A 91 -12.60 4.65 -4.83
N ILE A 92 -12.44 3.67 -5.73
CA ILE A 92 -12.73 2.26 -5.46
C ILE A 92 -11.79 1.70 -4.39
N LEU A 93 -10.49 2.02 -4.46
CA LEU A 93 -9.51 1.60 -3.46
C LEU A 93 -9.88 2.11 -2.05
N CYS A 94 -10.32 3.37 -1.95
CA CYS A 94 -10.74 3.99 -0.70
C CYS A 94 -12.05 3.40 -0.18
N GLU A 95 -13.07 3.22 -1.03
CA GLU A 95 -14.36 2.61 -0.68
C GLU A 95 -14.17 1.20 -0.08
N HIS A 96 -13.26 0.43 -0.66
CA HIS A 96 -12.90 -0.90 -0.15
C HIS A 96 -11.86 -0.89 0.98
N ARG A 97 -11.56 0.29 1.56
CA ARG A 97 -10.66 0.49 2.70
C ARG A 97 -9.27 -0.14 2.51
N SER A 98 -8.74 -0.13 1.27
CA SER A 98 -7.45 -0.75 0.98
C SER A 98 -6.30 -0.08 1.75
N VAL A 99 -6.35 1.25 1.92
CA VAL A 99 -5.31 2.01 2.63
C VAL A 99 -5.31 1.62 4.10
N TYR A 100 -6.48 1.58 4.74
CA TYR A 100 -6.64 1.13 6.11
C TYR A 100 -6.09 -0.29 6.30
N LYS A 101 -6.41 -1.21 5.38
CA LYS A 101 -5.96 -2.60 5.48
C LYS A 101 -4.44 -2.72 5.32
N ILE A 102 -3.84 -1.99 4.39
CA ILE A 102 -2.38 -1.93 4.20
C ILE A 102 -1.71 -1.36 5.46
N GLY A 103 -2.24 -0.26 6.02
CA GLY A 103 -1.75 0.30 7.28
C GLY A 103 -1.85 -0.69 8.43
N LYS A 104 -2.97 -1.41 8.56
CA LYS A 104 -3.15 -2.39 9.64
C LYS A 104 -2.18 -3.56 9.51
N LEU A 105 -1.95 -4.04 8.30
CA LEU A 105 -0.94 -5.07 8.03
C LEU A 105 0.48 -4.55 8.33
N PHE A 106 0.74 -3.28 8.04
CA PHE A 106 2.02 -2.64 8.36
C PHE A 106 2.24 -2.58 9.88
N PHE A 107 1.23 -2.15 10.63
CA PHE A 107 1.26 -2.12 12.09
C PHE A 107 1.50 -3.52 12.70
N GLN A 108 0.91 -4.56 12.10
CA GLN A 108 1.09 -5.95 12.54
C GLN A 108 2.51 -6.49 12.28
N MET A 109 3.35 -5.78 11.52
CA MET A 109 4.74 -6.18 11.32
C MET A 109 5.55 -5.90 12.59
N ARG A 110 5.82 -6.97 13.35
CA ARG A 110 6.55 -6.90 14.63
C ARG A 110 8.03 -6.57 14.48
N THR A 111 8.62 -6.78 13.30
CA THR A 111 10.05 -6.55 13.06
C THR A 111 10.29 -5.70 11.82
N ILE A 112 11.33 -4.87 11.90
CA ILE A 112 11.86 -4.13 10.76
C ILE A 112 12.42 -5.16 9.77
N SER A 113 11.96 -5.11 8.53
CA SER A 113 12.46 -5.96 7.45
C SER A 113 12.32 -5.26 6.11
N GLU A 114 12.90 -5.83 5.05
CA GLU A 114 12.70 -5.38 3.66
C GLU A 114 11.22 -5.25 3.27
N ARG A 115 10.33 -5.96 3.97
CA ARG A 115 8.89 -5.91 3.76
C ARG A 115 8.33 -4.52 4.04
N THR A 116 8.90 -3.79 5.01
CA THR A 116 8.49 -2.44 5.39
C THR A 116 8.56 -1.46 4.23
N GLU A 117 9.59 -1.58 3.38
CA GLU A 117 9.76 -0.71 2.21
C GLU A 117 8.50 -0.70 1.34
N LEU A 118 7.90 -1.87 1.14
CA LEU A 118 6.70 -2.01 0.33
C LEU A 118 5.50 -1.28 0.95
N PHE A 119 5.31 -1.35 2.27
CA PHE A 119 4.22 -0.65 2.94
C PHE A 119 4.41 0.86 2.88
N ILE A 120 5.59 1.35 3.26
CA ILE A 120 5.87 2.79 3.30
C ILE A 120 5.78 3.39 1.90
N THR A 121 6.38 2.75 0.89
CA THR A 121 6.26 3.25 -0.49
C THR A 121 4.82 3.26 -0.99
N THR A 122 3.99 2.29 -0.57
CA THR A 122 2.59 2.24 -0.95
C THR A 122 1.76 3.32 -0.25
N LEU A 123 1.91 3.47 1.07
CA LEU A 123 1.26 4.54 1.83
C LEU A 123 1.70 5.92 1.34
N PHE A 124 2.97 6.08 0.96
CA PHE A 124 3.48 7.31 0.38
C PHE A 124 2.78 7.64 -0.95
N VAL A 125 2.62 6.67 -1.85
CA VAL A 125 1.86 6.87 -3.10
C VAL A 125 0.43 7.31 -2.82
N PHE A 126 -0.25 6.75 -1.82
CA PHE A 126 -1.57 7.22 -1.41
C PHE A 126 -1.55 8.62 -0.80
N SER A 127 -0.54 8.97 0.00
CA SER A 127 -0.45 10.30 0.64
C SER A 127 -0.26 11.45 -0.36
N ARG A 128 0.31 11.18 -1.54
CA ARG A 128 0.68 12.18 -2.54
C ARG A 128 -0.41 12.47 -3.58
N GLN A 129 -1.63 11.99 -3.34
CA GLN A 129 -2.74 12.20 -4.27
C GLN A 129 -3.22 13.64 -4.21
N GLN A 130 -3.43 14.25 -5.38
CA GLN A 130 -3.78 15.68 -5.49
C GLN A 130 -5.26 15.98 -5.22
N ASN A 131 -6.11 14.96 -5.17
CA ASN A 131 -7.53 15.14 -4.92
C ASN A 131 -7.78 15.29 -3.42
N GLU A 132 -8.06 16.52 -2.97
CA GLU A 132 -8.25 16.87 -1.56
C GLU A 132 -9.30 16.00 -0.84
N LYS A 133 -10.44 15.72 -1.49
CA LYS A 133 -11.49 14.88 -0.89
C LYS A 133 -11.01 13.46 -0.64
N LEU A 134 -10.32 12.87 -1.63
CA LEU A 134 -9.75 11.52 -1.49
C LEU A 134 -8.58 11.53 -0.50
N GLN A 135 -7.77 12.58 -0.48
CA GLN A 135 -6.65 12.74 0.43
C GLN A 135 -7.12 12.73 1.90
N MET A 136 -8.22 13.42 2.21
CA MET A 136 -8.83 13.37 3.54
C MET A 136 -9.27 11.96 3.94
N ILE A 137 -9.88 11.20 3.02
CA ILE A 137 -10.26 9.80 3.26
C ILE A 137 -9.02 8.92 3.47
N ILE A 138 -7.98 9.11 2.67
CA ILE A 138 -6.71 8.38 2.77
C ILE A 138 -6.07 8.62 4.12
N TYR A 139 -5.96 9.88 4.56
CA TYR A 139 -5.42 10.23 5.86
C TYR A 139 -6.26 9.69 7.01
N ASP A 140 -7.58 9.72 6.90
CA ASP A 140 -8.45 9.06 7.87
C ASP A 140 -8.17 7.55 7.98
N GLN A 141 -8.01 6.87 6.84
CA GLN A 141 -7.70 5.45 6.82
C GLN A 141 -6.32 5.12 7.39
N ILE A 142 -5.29 5.91 7.07
CA ILE A 142 -3.95 5.75 7.63
C ILE A 142 -4.04 5.90 9.16
N ASN A 143 -4.71 6.95 9.62
CA ASN A 143 -4.81 7.25 11.04
C ASN A 143 -5.49 6.14 11.83
N ASN A 144 -6.60 5.63 11.32
CA ASN A 144 -7.36 4.58 12.00
C ASN A 144 -6.69 3.20 11.91
N SER A 145 -5.63 3.03 11.13
CA SER A 145 -5.01 1.72 10.89
C SER A 145 -4.04 1.27 11.99
N GLY A 146 -3.63 2.17 12.87
CA GLY A 146 -2.63 1.94 13.92
C GLY A 146 -1.17 2.05 13.44
N CYS A 147 -0.92 2.32 12.15
CA CYS A 147 0.44 2.31 11.61
C CYS A 147 1.29 3.55 11.91
N ILE A 148 0.73 4.57 12.58
CA ILE A 148 1.41 5.84 12.86
C ILE A 148 2.65 5.64 13.71
N GLU A 149 2.53 4.84 14.77
CA GLU A 149 3.67 4.53 15.64
C GLU A 149 4.78 3.83 14.83
N THR A 150 4.40 2.88 13.96
CA THR A 150 5.35 2.22 13.06
C THR A 150 6.00 3.23 12.11
N LEU A 151 5.24 4.12 11.48
CA LEU A 151 5.77 5.20 10.62
C LEU A 151 6.75 6.11 11.38
N ALA A 152 6.42 6.50 12.61
CA ALA A 152 7.27 7.34 13.45
C ALA A 152 8.62 6.65 13.75
N ARG A 153 8.60 5.35 14.09
CA ARG A 153 9.83 4.56 14.27
C ARG A 153 10.74 4.59 13.04
N PHE A 154 10.18 4.50 11.83
CA PHE A 154 10.95 4.59 10.59
C PHE A 154 11.41 6.01 10.25
N ALA A 155 10.59 7.02 10.54
CA ALA A 155 10.95 8.42 10.32
C ALA A 155 12.13 8.88 11.19
N LEU A 156 12.39 8.19 12.29
CA LEU A 156 13.36 8.58 13.32
C LEU A 156 14.59 7.66 13.40
N SER A 157 14.65 6.58 12.60
CA SER A 157 15.85 5.71 12.56
C SER A 157 17.07 6.47 12.04
N SER A 158 18.26 6.22 12.58
CA SER A 158 19.48 7.03 12.35
C SER A 158 20.04 7.05 10.91
N ASN A 159 19.45 6.30 9.98
CA ASN A 159 19.94 6.19 8.61
C ASN A 159 19.01 6.92 7.62
N LEU A 160 19.48 8.06 7.08
CA LEU A 160 18.82 9.00 6.15
C LEU A 160 18.53 8.42 4.75
N GLY A 161 17.90 7.24 4.72
CA GLY A 161 17.47 6.58 3.50
C GLY A 161 16.13 7.09 2.97
N ARG A 162 15.82 6.74 1.73
CA ARG A 162 14.56 7.07 1.02
C ARG A 162 13.30 6.75 1.85
N ILE A 163 13.31 5.65 2.61
CA ILE A 163 12.15 5.19 3.39
C ILE A 163 11.91 6.02 4.64
N GLN A 164 12.98 6.50 5.29
CA GLN A 164 12.85 7.46 6.37
C GLN A 164 12.21 8.76 5.85
N GLN A 165 12.70 9.28 4.73
CA GLN A 165 12.17 10.50 4.11
C GLN A 165 10.69 10.37 3.76
N MET A 166 10.28 9.24 3.16
CA MET A 166 8.88 8.96 2.87
C MET A 166 8.01 8.89 4.14
N SER A 167 8.52 8.25 5.20
CA SER A 167 7.80 8.15 6.47
C SER A 167 7.59 9.51 7.11
N LYS A 168 8.65 10.33 7.13
CA LYS A 168 8.59 11.71 7.64
C LYS A 168 7.58 12.54 6.85
N ALA A 169 7.63 12.46 5.52
CA ALA A 169 6.73 13.20 4.65
C ALA A 169 5.26 12.81 4.86
N ILE A 170 4.95 11.52 5.08
CA ILE A 170 3.58 11.08 5.43
C ILE A 170 3.15 11.69 6.78
N LEU A 171 4.01 11.64 7.80
CA LEU A 171 3.69 12.17 9.13
C LEU A 171 3.50 13.70 9.11
N ASP A 172 4.34 14.40 8.37
CA ASP A 172 4.20 15.84 8.18
C ASP A 172 2.87 16.18 7.52
N ASP A 173 2.47 15.48 6.46
CA ASP A 173 1.16 15.69 5.83
C ASP A 173 0.00 15.43 6.82
N LEU A 174 0.09 14.36 7.61
CA LEU A 174 -0.95 14.00 8.60
C LEU A 174 -1.09 15.07 9.70
N ARG A 175 0.02 15.68 10.14
CA ARG A 175 0.00 16.79 11.11
C ARG A 175 -0.75 18.01 10.58
N HIS A 176 -0.53 18.38 9.32
CA HIS A 176 -1.23 19.51 8.69
C HIS A 176 -2.73 19.24 8.47
N SER A 177 -3.17 17.98 8.52
CA SER A 177 -4.58 17.59 8.36
C SER A 177 -5.45 17.80 9.62
N ASN A 178 -4.95 18.50 10.66
CA ASN A 178 -5.66 18.87 11.90
C ASN A 178 -6.18 17.70 12.77
N LYS A 179 -5.52 16.52 12.74
CA LYS A 179 -5.83 15.42 13.67
C LYS A 179 -4.85 15.42 14.87
N ILE A 180 -5.28 16.08 15.95
CA ILE A 180 -4.48 16.40 17.16
C ILE A 180 -4.09 15.16 18.00
N GLU A 181 -4.64 13.97 17.74
CA GLU A 181 -4.34 12.75 18.52
C GLU A 181 -2.92 12.19 18.31
N HIS A 182 -2.21 12.61 17.25
CA HIS A 182 -0.93 11.98 16.86
C HIS A 182 0.29 12.60 17.51
N GLU A 183 0.18 13.82 18.03
CA GLU A 183 1.34 14.55 18.56
C GLU A 183 1.93 13.80 19.77
N GLU A 184 1.07 13.27 20.63
CA GLU A 184 1.48 12.46 21.79
C GLU A 184 2.12 11.12 21.36
N ILE A 185 1.54 10.43 20.37
CA ILE A 185 2.08 9.16 19.82
C ILE A 185 3.45 9.39 19.16
N ILE A 186 3.60 10.48 18.40
CA ILE A 186 4.87 10.81 17.74
C ILE A 186 5.90 11.21 18.78
N ASN A 187 5.53 12.02 19.78
CA ASN A 187 6.42 12.39 20.88
C ASN A 187 6.88 11.16 21.68
N GLU A 188 6.00 10.18 21.91
CA GLU A 188 6.34 8.94 22.62
C GLU A 188 7.26 8.03 21.78
N ALA A 189 7.04 7.97 20.46
CA ALA A 189 7.97 7.31 19.55
C ALA A 189 9.34 7.99 19.52
N GLU A 190 9.39 9.33 19.53
CA GLU A 190 10.62 10.12 19.64
C GLU A 190 11.39 9.83 20.94
N LYS A 191 10.69 9.79 22.08
CA LYS A 191 11.31 9.41 23.37
C LYS A 191 11.86 7.99 23.33
N SER A 192 11.07 7.02 22.87
CA SER A 192 11.47 5.60 22.81
C SER A 192 12.74 5.39 22.00
N ILE A 193 12.91 6.16 20.92
CA ILE A 193 14.07 6.06 20.04
C ILE A 193 15.30 6.75 20.65
N LYS A 194 15.13 7.91 21.28
CA LYS A 194 16.21 8.56 22.05
C LYS A 194 16.75 7.64 23.14
N ILE A 195 15.87 6.94 23.85
CA ILE A 195 16.26 5.92 24.86
C ILE A 195 17.03 4.77 24.20
N ALA A 196 16.53 4.23 23.10
CA ALA A 196 17.20 3.13 22.39
C ALA A 196 18.59 3.52 21.85
N GLN A 197 18.76 4.76 21.40
CA GLN A 197 20.05 5.30 20.95
C GLN A 197 21.03 5.49 22.13
N PHE A 198 20.55 5.99 23.27
CA PHE A 198 21.35 6.16 24.48
C PHE A 198 21.83 4.82 25.08
N LEU A 199 21.03 3.76 24.97
CA LEU A 199 21.41 2.41 25.42
C LEU A 199 22.42 1.70 24.50
N GLN A 200 22.68 2.24 23.31
CA GLN A 200 23.63 1.71 22.32
C GLN A 200 24.98 2.45 22.30
N SER A 201 25.12 3.53 23.08
CA SER A 201 26.34 4.35 23.26
C SER A 201 27.04 4.04 24.57
#